data_AF-A0A0D8XC21-F1
#
_entry.id   AF-A0A0D8XC21-F1
#
_cell.length_a   1.000
_cell.length_b   1.000
_cell.length_c   1.000
_cell.angle_alpha   90.00
_cell.angle_beta   90.00
_cell.angle_gamma   90.00
#
_symmetry.space_group_name_H-M   'P 1'
#
loop_
_entity.id
_entity.type
_entity.pdbx_description
1 polymer ?
#
loop_
_entity_poly.entity_id
_entity_poly.type
_entity_poly.pdbx_seq_one_letter_code
_entity_poly.pdbx_strand_id
1 'polypeptide(L)'
;MIFYLVIDIIVLLLQITDIISNGFILFAFVRKRTLRQGSSIRLLLYLTLSNVLHALTTLPYSIYLTVSWNSVQIILNPYYTLISGIPNILQMKIDLTLTICLAIERILIMGIIVIILTISILIRLQIIQKRTQLNRDVYHYDKNKFKKSSDTKMYAEEEKRSHGDKNPEALTSHSSI
;
A
#
# COMPACT_ATOMS: atom_id res chain seq x y z
N MET A 1 16.02 4.36 47.44
CA MET A 1 15.98 5.84 47.44
C MET A 1 16.76 6.44 46.27
N ILE A 2 18.08 6.23 46.14
CA ILE A 2 18.87 6.71 44.97
C ILE A 2 18.25 6.31 43.62
N PHE A 3 17.69 5.09 43.53
CA PHE A 3 16.97 4.61 42.34
C PHE A 3 15.82 5.51 41.88
N TYR A 4 15.07 6.15 42.80
CA TYR A 4 13.96 7.02 42.42
C TYR A 4 14.47 8.33 41.79
N LEU A 5 15.51 8.92 42.38
CA LEU A 5 16.15 10.10 41.82
C LEU A 5 16.80 9.81 40.45
N VAL A 6 17.41 8.64 40.29
CA VAL A 6 17.94 8.20 38.99
C VAL A 6 16.82 8.04 37.97
N ILE A 7 15.68 7.46 38.36
CA ILE A 7 14.50 7.35 37.48
C ILE A 7 13.96 8.74 37.11
N ASP A 8 13.82 9.67 38.05
CA ASP A 8 13.33 11.02 37.78
C ASP A 8 14.26 11.81 36.85
N ILE A 9 15.59 11.66 37.00
CA ILE A 9 16.57 12.24 36.07
C ILE A 9 16.44 11.61 34.67
N ILE A 10 16.31 10.28 34.59
CA ILE A 10 16.11 9.60 33.29
C ILE A 10 14.81 10.07 32.64
N VAL A 11 13.73 10.21 33.41
CA VAL A 11 12.43 10.72 32.94
C VAL A 11 12.56 12.16 32.44
N LEU A 12 13.30 13.03 33.14
CA LEU A 12 13.59 14.40 32.67
C LEU A 12 14.35 14.42 31.34
N LEU A 13 15.37 13.58 31.18
CA LEU A 13 16.14 13.48 29.94
C LEU A 13 15.28 12.97 28.77
N LEU A 14 14.41 11.99 29.05
CA LEU A 14 13.46 11.47 28.08
C LEU A 14 12.46 12.54 27.66
N GLN A 15 11.94 13.33 28.61
CA GLN A 15 11.03 14.44 28.34
C GLN A 15 11.68 15.54 27.49
N ILE A 16 12.93 15.90 27.76
CA ILE A 16 13.67 16.88 26.94
C ILE A 16 13.81 16.36 25.50
N THR A 17 14.10 15.09 25.33
CA THR A 17 14.21 14.45 24.01
C THR A 17 12.86 14.44 23.28
N ASP A 18 11.77 14.17 23.99
CA ASP A 18 10.41 14.23 23.46
C ASP A 18 10.03 15.65 23.05
N ILE A 19 10.37 16.67 23.83
CA ILE A 19 10.11 18.07 23.47
C ILE A 19 10.87 18.46 22.20
N ILE A 20 12.14 18.08 22.09
CA ILE A 20 12.97 18.37 20.91
C ILE A 20 12.41 17.64 19.68
N SER A 21 12.10 16.35 19.81
CA SER A 21 11.61 15.52 18.71
C SER A 21 10.22 15.94 18.23
N ASN A 22 9.27 16.11 19.16
CA ASN A 22 7.92 16.56 18.83
C ASN A 22 7.91 18.02 18.33
N GLY A 23 8.77 18.89 18.90
CA GLY A 23 8.97 20.26 18.43
C GLY A 23 9.52 20.32 17.00
N PHE A 24 10.48 19.45 16.65
CA PHE A 24 11.01 19.35 15.29
C PHE A 24 9.94 18.93 14.27
N ILE A 25 9.11 17.95 14.63
CA ILE A 25 7.98 17.50 13.79
C ILE A 25 6.97 18.64 13.59
N LEU A 26 6.62 19.36 14.66
CA LEU A 26 5.71 20.50 14.59
C LEU A 26 6.31 21.64 13.74
N PHE A 27 7.61 21.93 13.88
CA PHE A 27 8.31 22.92 13.08
C PHE A 27 8.30 22.56 11.59
N ALA A 28 8.56 21.30 11.25
CA ALA A 28 8.47 20.80 9.89
C ALA A 28 7.05 20.99 9.30
N PHE A 29 6.01 20.82 10.12
CA PHE A 29 4.62 21.07 9.71
C PHE A 29 4.30 22.55 9.47
N VAL A 30 4.77 23.45 10.33
CA VAL A 30 4.58 24.90 10.16
C VAL A 30 5.28 25.39 8.89
N ARG A 31 6.48 24.86 8.62
CA ARG A 31 7.32 25.23 7.47
C ARG A 31 6.72 24.77 6.13
N LYS A 32 6.12 23.58 6.05
CA LYS A 32 5.58 22.99 4.82
C LYS A 32 4.05 22.80 4.87
N ARG A 33 3.32 23.88 4.56
CA ARG A 33 1.83 23.89 4.55
C ARG A 33 1.20 22.89 3.57
N THR A 34 1.89 22.50 2.50
CA THR A 34 1.39 21.56 1.48
C THR A 34 1.23 20.13 1.99
N LEU A 35 1.86 19.77 3.11
CA LEU A 35 1.71 18.45 3.74
C LEU A 35 0.43 18.35 4.59
N ARG A 36 -0.21 19.47 4.94
CA ARG A 36 -1.36 19.54 5.87
C ARG A 36 -2.70 19.04 5.29
N GLN A 37 -2.68 18.51 4.08
CA GLN A 37 -3.91 18.18 3.33
C GLN A 37 -4.38 16.74 3.55
N GLY A 38 -3.50 15.83 3.98
CA GLY A 38 -3.84 14.43 4.27
C GLY A 38 -4.50 14.24 5.64
N SER A 39 -5.53 13.39 5.73
CA SER A 39 -6.18 13.06 7.01
C SER A 39 -5.20 12.48 8.04
N SER A 40 -4.29 11.61 7.60
CA SER A 40 -3.31 10.93 8.46
C SER A 40 -2.27 11.88 9.04
N ILE A 41 -1.98 12.95 8.30
CA ILE A 41 -1.04 13.98 8.73
C ILE A 41 -1.69 14.89 9.80
N ARG A 42 -3.01 15.15 9.69
CA ARG A 42 -3.74 15.86 10.74
C ARG A 42 -3.78 15.05 12.03
N LEU A 43 -3.97 13.73 11.93
CA LEU A 43 -3.93 12.84 13.10
C LEU A 43 -2.54 12.81 13.76
N LEU A 44 -1.48 12.78 12.94
CA LEU A 44 -0.11 12.89 13.42
C LEU A 44 0.14 14.24 14.12
N LEU A 45 -0.42 15.34 13.60
CA LEU A 45 -0.34 16.65 14.23
C LEU A 45 -1.07 16.69 15.58
N TYR A 46 -2.22 16.03 15.71
CA TYR A 46 -2.91 15.87 17.00
C TYR A 46 -2.08 15.08 18.01
N LEU A 47 -1.39 14.03 17.57
CA LEU A 47 -0.48 13.25 18.41
C LEU A 47 0.75 14.08 18.85
N THR A 48 1.37 14.82 17.93
CA THR A 48 2.50 15.68 18.29
C THR A 48 2.07 16.79 19.25
N LEU A 49 0.86 17.33 19.08
CA LEU A 49 0.28 18.33 19.98
C LEU A 49 -0.03 17.74 21.36
N SER A 50 -0.58 16.51 21.43
CA SER A 50 -0.83 15.84 22.70
C SER A 50 0.48 15.57 23.44
N ASN A 51 1.54 15.14 22.75
CA ASN A 51 2.86 14.91 23.36
C ASN A 51 3.48 16.20 23.92
N VAL A 52 3.33 17.34 23.23
CA VAL A 52 3.80 18.65 23.74
C VAL A 52 2.98 19.06 24.97
N LEU A 53 1.66 18.84 24.96
CA LEU A 53 0.78 19.09 26.09
C LEU A 53 1.14 18.19 27.30
N HIS A 54 1.53 16.94 27.04
CA HIS A 54 2.03 16.02 28.05
C HIS A 54 3.26 16.59 28.73
N ALA A 55 4.26 16.97 27.93
CA ALA A 55 5.51 17.50 28.44
C ALA A 55 5.27 18.77 29.28
N LEU A 56 4.35 19.65 28.86
CA LEU A 56 3.99 20.85 29.60
C LEU A 56 3.34 20.55 30.96
N THR A 57 2.51 19.51 31.05
CA THR A 57 1.80 19.15 32.29
C THR A 57 2.66 18.32 33.25
N THR A 58 3.61 17.55 32.73
CA THR A 58 4.50 16.69 33.55
C THR A 58 5.82 17.35 33.94
N LEU A 59 6.32 18.33 33.20
CA LEU A 59 7.54 19.08 33.53
C LEU A 59 7.50 19.74 34.92
N PRO A 60 6.45 20.49 35.31
CA PRO A 60 6.39 21.13 36.64
C PRO A 60 6.39 20.11 37.77
N TYR A 61 5.81 18.92 37.53
CA TYR A 61 5.78 17.83 38.48
C TYR A 61 7.15 17.15 38.63
N SER A 62 7.82 16.88 37.51
CA SER A 62 9.13 16.22 37.49
C SER A 62 10.23 17.11 38.09
N ILE A 63 10.19 18.43 37.83
CA ILE A 63 11.08 19.40 38.46
C ILE A 63 10.81 19.49 39.97
N TYR A 64 9.54 19.50 40.39
CA TYR A 64 9.17 19.53 41.82
C TYR A 64 9.70 18.31 42.58
N LEU A 65 9.58 17.12 42.01
CA LEU A 65 10.13 15.89 42.60
C LEU A 65 11.65 15.92 42.72
N THR A 66 12.33 16.46 41.71
CA THR A 66 13.80 16.53 41.66
C THR A 66 14.37 17.54 42.65
N VAL A 67 13.74 18.71 42.79
CA VAL A 67 14.20 19.79 43.69
C VAL A 67 13.81 19.53 45.15
N SER A 68 12.62 18.98 45.38
CA SER A 68 12.14 18.68 46.74
C SER A 68 12.66 17.32 47.28
N TRP A 69 13.66 16.75 46.61
CA TRP A 69 14.24 15.46 47.00
C TRP A 69 15.06 15.58 48.29
N ASN A 70 14.73 14.75 49.29
CA ASN A 70 15.47 14.62 50.53
C ASN A 70 15.72 13.13 50.84
N SER A 71 16.94 12.80 51.26
CA SER A 71 17.39 11.42 51.52
C SER A 71 16.77 10.78 52.78
N VAL A 72 16.08 11.58 53.61
CA VAL A 72 15.54 11.11 54.90
C VAL A 72 14.02 10.91 54.85
N GLN A 73 13.29 11.84 54.24
CA GLN A 73 11.83 11.76 54.07
C GLN A 73 11.40 12.46 52.79
N ILE A 74 10.52 11.82 52.00
CA ILE A 74 9.88 12.45 50.85
C ILE A 74 8.78 13.36 51.39
N ILE A 75 9.05 14.67 51.48
CA ILE A 75 8.06 15.68 51.89
C ILE A 75 7.27 16.08 50.64
N LEU A 76 6.36 15.21 50.22
CA LEU A 76 5.47 15.49 49.09
C LEU A 76 4.16 16.08 49.61
N ASN A 77 3.76 17.25 49.12
CA ASN A 77 2.44 17.77 49.44
C ASN A 77 1.37 16.87 48.78
N PRO A 78 0.49 16.22 49.55
CA PRO A 78 -0.49 15.28 49.01
C PRO A 78 -1.46 15.96 48.04
N TYR A 79 -1.79 17.23 48.25
CA TYR A 79 -2.66 18.00 47.35
C TYR A 79 -2.00 18.23 45.99
N TYR A 80 -0.71 18.54 45.97
CA TYR A 80 0.02 18.76 44.72
C TYR A 80 0.13 17.47 43.91
N THR A 81 0.39 16.35 44.59
CA THR A 81 0.49 15.01 43.97
C THR A 81 -0.84 14.54 43.39
N LEU A 82 -1.95 14.81 44.10
CA LEU A 82 -3.28 14.46 43.63
C LEU A 82 -3.66 15.27 42.39
N ILE A 83 -3.39 16.58 42.41
CA ILE A 83 -3.70 17.48 41.30
C ILE A 83 -2.82 17.16 40.07
N SER A 84 -1.54 16.85 40.27
CA SER A 84 -0.63 16.50 39.17
C SER A 84 -0.86 15.10 38.60
N GLY A 85 -1.45 14.18 39.36
CA GLY A 85 -1.78 12.82 38.91
C GLY A 85 -2.93 12.78 37.88
N ILE A 86 -3.89 13.70 37.99
CA ILE A 86 -5.07 13.79 37.11
C ILE A 86 -4.67 13.96 35.62
N PRO A 87 -3.85 14.96 35.23
CA PRO A 87 -3.46 15.13 33.83
C PRO A 87 -2.66 13.95 33.30
N ASN A 88 -1.85 13.29 34.13
CA ASN A 88 -1.07 12.13 33.71
C ASN A 88 -1.97 10.93 33.30
N ILE A 89 -3.00 10.65 34.09
CA ILE A 89 -3.97 9.57 33.79
C ILE A 89 -4.81 9.92 32.56
N LEU A 90 -5.21 11.19 32.44
CA LEU A 90 -5.99 11.68 31.30
C LEU A 90 -5.18 11.62 30.00
N GLN A 91 -3.89 11.96 30.06
CA GLN A 91 -2.98 11.89 28.92
C GLN A 91 -2.87 10.47 28.37
N MET A 92 -2.63 9.47 29.22
CA MET A 92 -2.49 8.08 28.77
C MET A 92 -3.72 7.60 27.99
N LYS A 93 -4.92 8.04 28.38
CA LYS A 93 -6.17 7.72 27.66
C LYS A 93 -6.23 8.41 26.29
N ILE A 94 -5.79 9.65 26.20
CA ILE A 94 -5.75 10.41 24.94
C ILE A 94 -4.75 9.77 23.98
N ASP A 95 -3.53 9.48 24.43
CA ASP A 95 -2.49 8.91 23.58
C ASP A 95 -2.84 7.48 23.11
N LEU A 96 -3.46 6.67 23.96
CA LEU A 96 -4.00 5.36 23.57
C LEU A 96 -5.09 5.50 22.50
N THR A 97 -6.02 6.44 22.70
CA THR A 97 -7.14 6.67 21.76
C THR A 97 -6.61 7.15 20.41
N LEU A 98 -5.66 8.09 20.40
CA LEU A 98 -5.02 8.58 19.17
C LEU A 98 -4.26 7.47 18.46
N THR A 99 -3.58 6.60 19.19
CA THR A 99 -2.88 5.44 18.62
C THR A 99 -3.85 4.45 17.97
N ILE A 100 -4.99 4.17 18.62
CA ILE A 100 -6.04 3.31 18.05
C ILE A 100 -6.63 3.95 16.79
N CYS A 101 -6.94 5.25 16.82
CA CYS A 101 -7.42 5.97 15.64
C CYS A 101 -6.42 5.89 14.48
N LEU A 102 -5.12 6.04 14.76
CA LEU A 102 -4.06 5.95 13.77
C LEU A 102 -3.94 4.54 13.20
N ALA A 103 -4.00 3.52 14.05
CA ALA A 103 -3.98 2.13 13.63
C ALA A 103 -5.16 1.79 12.71
N ILE A 104 -6.38 2.22 13.07
CA ILE A 104 -7.58 2.04 12.24
C ILE A 104 -7.42 2.73 10.88
N GLU A 105 -6.95 3.98 10.86
CA GLU A 105 -6.73 4.72 9.62
C GLU A 105 -5.72 3.99 8.71
N ARG A 106 -4.64 3.48 9.28
CA ARG A 106 -3.63 2.69 8.54
C ARG A 106 -4.19 1.37 8.01
N ILE A 107 -5.01 0.66 8.79
CA ILE A 107 -5.64 -0.61 8.38
C ILE A 107 -6.61 -0.37 7.22
N LEU A 108 -7.43 0.69 7.29
CA LEU A 108 -8.36 1.04 6.20
C LEU A 108 -7.62 1.35 4.90
N ILE A 109 -6.56 2.15 4.97
CA ILE A 109 -5.74 2.49 3.79
C ILE A 109 -5.12 1.22 3.18
N MET A 110 -4.50 0.37 4.01
CA MET A 110 -3.91 -0.89 3.53
C MET A 110 -4.96 -1.83 2.92
N GLY A 111 -6.14 -1.94 3.55
CA GLY A 111 -7.25 -2.74 3.03
C GLY A 111 -7.72 -2.26 1.66
N ILE A 112 -7.91 -0.96 1.47
CA ILE A 112 -8.29 -0.37 0.18
C ILE A 112 -7.21 -0.62 -0.88
N ILE A 113 -5.92 -0.46 -0.53
CA ILE A 113 -4.81 -0.74 -1.44
C ILE A 113 -4.83 -2.20 -1.91
N VAL A 114 -5.05 -3.15 -0.99
CA VAL A 114 -5.13 -4.59 -1.31
C VAL A 114 -6.31 -4.87 -2.25
N ILE A 115 -7.47 -4.26 -2.01
CA ILE A 115 -8.64 -4.42 -2.90
C ILE A 115 -8.33 -3.88 -4.30
N ILE A 116 -7.75 -2.68 -4.41
CA ILE A 116 -7.37 -2.09 -5.69
C ILE A 116 -6.34 -2.96 -6.42
N LEU A 117 -5.34 -3.48 -5.70
CA LEU A 117 -4.34 -4.37 -6.24
C LEU A 117 -4.98 -5.66 -6.77
N THR A 118 -5.88 -6.25 -6.01
CA THR A 118 -6.61 -7.47 -6.37
C THR A 118 -7.44 -7.25 -7.63
N ILE A 119 -8.20 -6.16 -7.69
CA ILE A 119 -8.98 -5.80 -8.88
C ILE A 119 -8.07 -5.54 -10.09
N SER A 120 -6.93 -4.85 -9.89
CA SER A 120 -5.95 -4.59 -10.95
C SER A 120 -5.38 -5.88 -11.54
N ILE A 121 -5.09 -6.87 -10.69
CA ILE A 121 -4.63 -8.19 -11.10
C ILE A 121 -5.73 -8.93 -11.87
N LEU A 122 -6.98 -8.91 -11.39
CA LEU A 122 -8.11 -9.53 -12.07
C LEU A 122 -8.37 -8.91 -13.45
N ILE A 123 -8.31 -7.59 -13.57
CA ILE A 123 -8.46 -6.89 -14.87
C ILE A 123 -7.33 -7.31 -15.82
N ARG A 124 -6.08 -7.32 -15.36
CA ARG A 124 -4.94 -7.77 -16.16
C ARG A 124 -5.12 -9.22 -16.63
N LEU A 125 -5.59 -10.11 -15.75
CA LEU A 125 -5.91 -11.50 -16.08
C LEU A 125 -6.99 -11.60 -17.15
N GLN A 126 -8.08 -10.84 -17.03
CA GLN A 126 -9.14 -10.82 -18.04
C GLN A 126 -8.63 -10.30 -19.39
N ILE A 127 -7.79 -9.26 -19.41
CA ILE A 127 -7.17 -8.74 -20.63
C ILE A 127 -6.28 -9.81 -21.28
N ILE A 128 -5.46 -10.51 -20.49
CA ILE A 128 -4.58 -11.59 -20.99
C ILE A 128 -5.41 -12.77 -21.53
N GLN A 129 -6.49 -13.16 -20.86
CA GLN A 129 -7.38 -14.21 -21.36
C GLN A 129 -8.05 -13.82 -22.67
N LYS A 130 -8.62 -12.61 -22.76
CA LYS A 130 -9.20 -12.10 -24.01
C LYS A 130 -8.17 -12.08 -25.15
N ARG A 131 -6.95 -11.64 -24.85
CA ARG A 131 -5.83 -11.64 -25.82
C ARG A 131 -5.47 -13.06 -26.25
N THR A 132 -5.43 -14.01 -25.32
CA THR A 132 -5.12 -15.42 -25.60
C THR A 132 -6.20 -16.09 -26.46
N GLN A 133 -7.49 -15.82 -26.19
CA GLN A 133 -8.60 -16.36 -27.00
C GLN A 133 -8.58 -15.80 -28.42
N LEU A 134 -8.43 -14.48 -28.57
CA LEU A 134 -8.30 -13.84 -29.88
C LEU A 134 -7.12 -14.44 -30.68
N ASN A 135 -5.97 -14.65 -30.04
CA ASN A 135 -4.81 -15.23 -30.71
C ASN A 135 -5.05 -16.68 -31.13
N ARG A 136 -5.83 -17.44 -30.36
CA ARG A 136 -6.22 -18.82 -30.70
C ARG A 136 -7.18 -18.86 -31.88
N ASP A 137 -8.16 -17.97 -31.92
CA ASP A 137 -9.13 -17.87 -33.02
C ASP A 137 -8.44 -17.48 -34.34
N VAL A 138 -7.50 -16.53 -34.28
CA VAL A 138 -6.66 -16.15 -35.43
C VAL A 138 -5.85 -17.35 -35.92
N TYR A 139 -5.22 -18.10 -35.00
CA TYR A 139 -4.45 -19.29 -35.38
C TYR A 139 -5.33 -20.38 -36.02
N HIS A 140 -6.54 -20.58 -35.48
CA HIS A 140 -7.48 -21.57 -35.99
C HIS A 140 -8.08 -21.17 -37.34
N TYR A 141 -8.35 -19.89 -37.54
CA TYR A 141 -8.80 -19.33 -38.81
C TYR A 141 -7.73 -19.51 -39.90
N ASP A 142 -6.48 -19.18 -39.59
CA ASP A 142 -5.38 -19.27 -40.55
C ASP A 142 -5.10 -20.73 -40.94
N LYS A 143 -5.08 -21.65 -39.95
CA LYS A 143 -4.97 -23.09 -40.19
C LYS A 143 -6.08 -23.64 -41.09
N ASN A 144 -7.33 -23.22 -40.87
CA ASN A 144 -8.47 -23.67 -41.67
C ASN A 144 -8.39 -23.11 -43.11
N LYS A 145 -7.90 -21.88 -43.28
CA LYS A 145 -7.67 -21.27 -44.59
C LYS A 145 -6.60 -22.04 -45.39
N PHE A 146 -5.48 -22.38 -44.76
CA PHE A 146 -4.43 -23.18 -45.42
C PHE A 146 -4.95 -24.56 -45.83
N LYS A 147 -5.70 -25.24 -44.96
CA LYS A 147 -6.30 -26.54 -45.29
C LYS A 147 -7.23 -26.45 -46.50
N LYS A 148 -8.12 -25.46 -46.54
CA LYS A 148 -9.05 -25.26 -47.67
C LYS A 148 -8.31 -25.00 -48.99
N SER A 149 -7.25 -24.20 -48.97
CA SER A 149 -6.43 -23.97 -50.17
C SER A 149 -5.69 -25.23 -50.65
N SER A 150 -5.27 -26.10 -49.73
CA SER A 150 -4.63 -27.36 -50.08
C SER A 150 -5.63 -28.37 -50.68
N ASP A 151 -6.80 -28.53 -50.04
CA ASP A 151 -7.85 -29.44 -50.54
C ASP A 151 -8.33 -29.01 -51.94
N THR A 152 -8.53 -27.70 -52.16
CA THR A 152 -8.97 -27.17 -53.46
C THR A 152 -7.95 -27.41 -54.58
N LYS A 153 -6.65 -27.34 -54.27
CA LYS A 153 -5.59 -27.67 -55.24
C LYS A 153 -5.58 -29.15 -55.59
N MET A 154 -5.83 -30.02 -54.60
CA MET A 154 -5.87 -31.47 -54.81
C MET A 154 -7.01 -31.86 -55.77
N TYR A 155 -8.22 -31.33 -55.56
CA TYR A 155 -9.35 -31.57 -56.47
C TYR A 155 -9.09 -31.06 -57.90
N ALA A 156 -8.49 -29.88 -58.05
CA ALA A 156 -8.16 -29.34 -59.36
C ALA A 156 -7.09 -30.16 -60.11
N GLU A 157 -6.19 -30.81 -59.37
CA GLU A 157 -5.16 -31.68 -59.94
C GLU A 157 -5.71 -33.07 -60.29
N GLU A 158 -6.66 -33.58 -59.50
CA GLU A 158 -7.36 -34.83 -59.77
C GLU A 158 -8.33 -34.71 -60.96
N GLU A 159 -9.02 -33.58 -61.11
CA GLU A 159 -9.86 -33.27 -62.28
C GLU A 159 -9.02 -33.20 -63.57
N LYS A 160 -7.82 -32.59 -63.52
CA LYS A 160 -6.88 -32.60 -64.65
C LYS A 160 -6.39 -34.00 -65.01
N ARG A 161 -6.20 -34.89 -64.03
CA ARG A 161 -5.86 -36.29 -64.30
C ARG A 161 -7.03 -37.07 -64.90
N SER A 162 -8.26 -36.82 -64.44
CA SER A 162 -9.45 -37.50 -64.97
C SER A 162 -9.85 -37.04 -66.37
N HIS A 163 -9.53 -35.80 -66.75
CA HIS A 163 -9.84 -35.25 -68.09
C HIS A 163 -8.67 -35.34 -69.09
N GLY A 164 -7.45 -35.68 -68.63
CA GLY A 164 -6.27 -35.86 -69.47
C GLY A 164 -6.21 -37.16 -70.27
N ASP A 165 -7.18 -38.07 -70.12
CA ASP A 165 -7.25 -39.36 -70.84
C ASP A 165 -8.33 -39.38 -71.94
N LYS A 166 -8.61 -38.21 -72.54
CA LYS A 166 -9.37 -38.15 -73.80
C LYS A 166 -8.54 -37.39 -74.81
N ASN A 167 -7.60 -38.09 -75.42
CA ASN A 167 -6.93 -37.68 -76.65
C ASN A 167 -7.89 -37.86 -77.84
N PRO A 168 -8.31 -36.79 -78.55
CA PRO A 168 -9.04 -36.90 -79.80
C PRO A 168 -8.21 -36.31 -80.94
N GLU A 169 -7.02 -36.86 -81.22
CA GLU A 169 -6.22 -36.57 -82.43
C GLU A 169 -5.43 -37.86 -82.76
N ALA A 170 -5.37 -38.42 -83.98
CA ALA A 170 -5.72 -37.93 -85.30
C ALA A 170 -6.05 -39.11 -86.22
N LEU A 171 -7.17 -39.03 -86.92
CA LEU A 171 -7.61 -39.97 -87.96
C LEU A 171 -7.56 -39.21 -89.29
N THR A 172 -6.37 -39.07 -89.88
CA THR A 172 -6.21 -38.62 -91.28
C THR A 172 -4.84 -39.03 -91.83
N SER A 173 -4.85 -39.60 -93.05
CA SER A 173 -3.73 -39.88 -93.96
C SER A 173 -3.02 -41.23 -93.72
N HIS A 174 -2.94 -42.18 -94.67
CA HIS A 174 -2.76 -42.04 -96.11
C HIS A 174 -3.39 -43.19 -96.92
N SER A 175 -4.00 -42.78 -98.03
CA SER A 175 -4.25 -43.53 -99.27
C SER A 175 -3.07 -43.28 -100.25
N SER A 176 -2.92 -44.17 -101.25
CA SER A 176 -1.95 -44.22 -102.40
C SER A 176 -0.84 -45.26 -102.18
N ILE A 177 -0.94 -46.45 -102.81
CA ILE A 177 -0.42 -46.81 -104.16
C ILE A 177 1.10 -46.64 -104.25
#